data_AF-A0A2N0WPR2-F1
#
_entry.id   AF-A0A2N0WPR2-F1
#
_cell.length_a   1.000
_cell.length_b   1.000
_cell.length_c   1.000
_cell.angle_alpha   90.00
_cell.angle_beta   90.00
_cell.angle_gamma   90.00
#
_symmetry.space_group_name_H-M   'P 1'
#
loop_
_entity.id
_entity.type
_entity.pdbx_description
1 polymer ?
#
loop_
_entity_poly.entity_id
_entity_poly.type
_entity_poly.pdbx_seq_one_letter_code
_entity_poly.pdbx_strand_id
1 'polypeptide(L)'
;MESLAEDLLTFINKHQSQNLIIDLRDNYGGDFFVGLKLAQLLILEDSIDWKSGVYVLIDNVTFSAAMSNAAQFSQLLNATLVGEPTGAKPSGYQDMGQFILPNSKLEVTYSKRHYHFDDNERNALYPQVHIEHSIENYKASKDNQLQWILSDIEQR
;
A
#
# COMPACT_ATOMS: atom_id res chain seq x y z
N MET A 1 10.84 13.04 -0.40
CA MET A 1 9.43 12.60 -0.35
C MET A 1 8.48 13.79 -0.36
N GLU A 2 8.76 14.83 0.43
CA GLU A 2 7.97 16.07 0.38
C GLU A 2 7.89 16.64 -1.04
N SER A 3 9.02 16.71 -1.76
CA SER A 3 9.03 17.15 -3.16
C SER A 3 8.15 16.29 -4.08
N LEU A 4 8.19 14.96 -3.94
CA LEU A 4 7.36 14.05 -4.74
C LEU A 4 5.87 14.25 -4.44
N ALA A 5 5.52 14.42 -3.16
CA ALA A 5 4.15 14.63 -2.76
C ALA A 5 3.65 16.00 -3.27
N GLU A 6 4.44 17.06 -3.16
CA GLU A 6 4.12 18.38 -3.72
C GLU A 6 3.94 18.35 -5.24
N ASP A 7 4.82 17.66 -5.96
CA ASP A 7 4.72 17.47 -7.41
C ASP A 7 3.44 16.69 -7.78
N LEU A 8 3.09 15.67 -7.00
CA LEU A 8 1.88 14.88 -7.17
C LEU A 8 0.62 15.73 -6.92
N LEU A 9 0.57 16.50 -5.83
CA LEU A 9 -0.55 17.40 -5.53
C LEU A 9 -0.70 18.46 -6.62
N THR A 10 0.41 19.01 -7.11
CA THR A 10 0.41 19.96 -8.23
C THR A 10 -0.17 19.32 -9.49
N PHE A 11 0.21 18.08 -9.79
CA PHE A 11 -0.31 17.34 -10.92
C PHE A 11 -1.81 17.08 -10.79
N ILE A 12 -2.27 16.56 -9.65
CA ILE A 12 -3.67 16.26 -9.36
C ILE A 12 -4.53 17.51 -9.52
N ASN A 13 -4.13 18.62 -8.89
CA ASN A 13 -4.83 19.89 -9.01
C ASN A 13 -4.85 20.41 -10.44
N LYS A 14 -3.71 20.38 -11.15
CA LYS A 14 -3.62 20.89 -12.52
C LYS A 14 -4.49 20.09 -13.50
N HIS A 15 -4.56 18.79 -13.33
CA HIS A 15 -5.27 17.88 -14.22
C HIS A 15 -6.68 17.52 -13.75
N GLN A 16 -7.10 18.01 -12.58
CA GLN A 16 -8.37 17.67 -11.94
C GLN A 16 -8.56 16.16 -11.86
N SER A 17 -7.52 15.46 -11.42
CA SER A 17 -7.49 14.00 -11.41
C SER A 17 -8.47 13.44 -10.38
N GLN A 18 -9.45 12.67 -10.86
CA GLN A 18 -10.47 12.06 -10.00
C GLN A 18 -10.08 10.67 -9.48
N ASN A 19 -9.17 9.98 -10.17
CA ASN A 19 -8.77 8.62 -9.83
C ASN A 19 -7.28 8.55 -9.49
N LEU A 20 -6.94 7.75 -8.47
CA LEU A 20 -5.59 7.53 -7.98
C LEU A 20 -5.34 6.03 -7.81
N ILE A 21 -4.27 5.53 -8.41
CA ILE A 21 -3.82 4.15 -8.26
C ILE A 21 -2.44 4.19 -7.59
N ILE A 22 -2.33 3.58 -6.40
CA ILE A 22 -1.09 3.47 -5.64
C ILE A 22 -0.60 2.03 -5.71
N ASP A 23 0.55 1.79 -6.32
CA ASP A 23 1.09 0.44 -6.45
C ASP A 23 2.06 0.10 -5.31
N LEU A 24 1.68 -0.87 -4.47
CA LEU A 24 2.49 -1.41 -3.37
C LEU A 24 2.90 -2.87 -3.61
N ARG A 25 2.70 -3.39 -4.83
CA ARG A 25 3.21 -4.71 -5.23
C ARG A 25 4.73 -4.71 -5.23
N ASP A 26 5.33 -5.85 -4.94
CA ASP A 26 6.78 -6.03 -4.78
C ASP A 26 7.45 -5.05 -3.77
N ASN A 27 6.67 -4.50 -2.83
CA ASN A 27 7.16 -3.56 -1.82
C ASN A 27 7.33 -4.22 -0.44
N TYR A 28 8.58 -4.45 -0.05
CA TYR A 28 8.95 -5.10 1.22
C TYR A 28 8.83 -4.18 2.46
N GLY A 29 8.43 -2.92 2.27
CA GLY A 29 8.29 -1.93 3.34
C GLY A 29 9.46 -0.96 3.42
N GLY A 30 9.78 -0.51 4.63
CA GLY A 30 10.70 0.60 4.88
C GLY A 30 10.23 1.46 6.04
N ASP A 31 10.27 2.78 5.86
CA ASP A 31 9.73 3.71 6.86
C ASP A 31 8.21 3.80 6.74
N PHE A 32 7.51 3.51 7.82
CA PHE A 32 6.05 3.61 7.92
C PHE A 32 5.52 5.04 7.75
N PHE A 33 6.27 6.04 8.24
CA PHE A 33 5.82 7.44 8.28
C PHE A 33 5.82 8.10 6.90
N VAL A 34 6.58 7.55 5.96
CA VAL A 34 6.60 7.93 4.55
C VAL A 34 5.19 7.82 3.93
N GLY A 35 4.54 6.66 4.05
CA GLY A 35 3.18 6.47 3.53
C GLY A 35 2.14 7.28 4.30
N LEU A 36 2.29 7.38 5.62
CA LEU A 36 1.39 8.20 6.44
C LEU A 36 1.44 9.69 6.06
N LYS A 37 2.64 10.21 5.75
CA LYS A 37 2.82 11.58 5.27
C LYS A 37 2.19 11.78 3.90
N LEU A 38 2.33 10.80 2.99
CA LEU A 38 1.66 10.83 1.70
C LEU A 38 0.13 10.89 1.86
N ALA A 39 -0.46 10.03 2.70
CA ALA A 39 -1.89 10.06 2.97
C ALA A 39 -2.35 11.42 3.54
N GLN A 40 -1.61 11.98 4.50
CA GLN A 40 -1.90 13.31 5.05
C GLN A 40 -1.96 14.41 3.97
N LEU A 41 -1.10 14.34 2.97
CA LEU A 41 -1.05 15.33 1.90
C LEU A 41 -2.17 15.09 0.87
N LEU A 42 -2.41 13.83 0.51
CA LEU A 42 -3.45 13.45 -0.46
C LEU A 42 -4.85 13.84 0.01
N ILE A 43 -5.20 13.68 1.29
CA ILE A 43 -6.54 14.03 1.81
C ILE A 43 -6.91 15.51 1.68
N LEU A 44 -5.96 16.38 1.34
CA LEU A 44 -6.21 17.81 1.11
C LEU A 44 -6.75 18.11 -0.29
N GLU A 45 -6.76 17.11 -1.19
CA GLU A 45 -7.19 17.26 -2.57
C GLU A 45 -8.70 17.05 -2.72
N ASP A 46 -9.41 18.08 -3.19
CA ASP A 46 -10.86 18.03 -3.41
C ASP A 46 -11.25 17.35 -4.73
N SER A 47 -10.33 17.27 -5.69
CA SER A 47 -10.63 16.75 -7.04
C SER A 47 -10.73 15.23 -7.11
N ILE A 48 -10.18 14.51 -6.13
CA ILE A 48 -10.19 13.05 -6.07
C ILE A 48 -11.59 12.57 -5.67
N ASP A 49 -12.09 11.56 -6.39
CA ASP A 49 -13.27 10.82 -5.97
C ASP A 49 -12.91 9.91 -4.79
N TRP A 50 -13.02 10.42 -3.57
CA TRP A 50 -12.74 9.65 -2.36
C TRP A 50 -13.72 8.49 -2.13
N LYS A 51 -14.87 8.45 -2.83
CA LYS A 51 -15.85 7.38 -2.64
C LYS A 51 -15.49 6.13 -3.45
N SER A 52 -14.98 6.31 -4.67
CA SER A 52 -14.73 5.20 -5.60
C SER A 52 -13.49 5.34 -6.47
N GLY A 53 -12.72 6.42 -6.35
CA GLY A 53 -11.60 6.74 -7.25
C GLY A 53 -10.22 6.32 -6.75
N VAL A 54 -10.08 5.79 -5.54
CA VAL A 54 -8.76 5.44 -4.97
C VAL A 54 -8.57 3.93 -4.91
N TYR A 55 -7.46 3.46 -5.46
CA TYR A 55 -7.09 2.05 -5.49
C TYR A 55 -5.68 1.85 -4.96
N VAL A 56 -5.45 0.74 -4.28
CA VAL A 56 -4.12 0.30 -3.86
C VAL A 56 -3.90 -1.12 -4.37
N LEU A 57 -2.86 -1.31 -5.17
CA LEU A 57 -2.44 -2.63 -5.63
C LEU A 57 -1.55 -3.28 -4.56
N ILE A 58 -1.88 -4.51 -4.19
CA ILE A 58 -1.16 -5.30 -3.18
C ILE A 58 -0.87 -6.72 -3.67
N ASP A 59 0.18 -7.32 -3.15
CA ASP A 59 0.53 -8.72 -3.41
C ASP A 59 1.15 -9.41 -2.18
N ASN A 60 1.53 -10.68 -2.35
CA ASN A 60 2.17 -11.47 -1.30
C ASN A 60 3.56 -10.95 -0.87
N VAL A 61 4.15 -10.01 -1.62
CA VAL A 61 5.40 -9.35 -1.29
C VAL A 61 5.16 -8.06 -0.49
N THR A 62 4.00 -7.40 -0.64
CA THR A 62 3.60 -6.24 0.16
C THR A 62 3.75 -6.55 1.66
N PHE A 63 4.79 -6.02 2.29
CA PHE A 63 5.25 -6.45 3.62
C PHE A 63 5.60 -5.26 4.53
N SER A 64 5.63 -5.49 5.85
CA SER A 64 6.07 -4.52 6.86
C SER A 64 5.35 -3.17 6.73
N ALA A 65 6.09 -2.06 6.58
CA ALA A 65 5.54 -0.72 6.39
C ALA A 65 4.60 -0.62 5.17
N ALA A 66 4.85 -1.34 4.07
CA ALA A 66 3.99 -1.29 2.89
C ALA A 66 2.62 -1.91 3.18
N MET A 67 2.58 -3.04 3.87
CA MET A 67 1.32 -3.64 4.33
C MET A 67 0.59 -2.70 5.31
N SER A 68 1.33 -2.09 6.25
CA SER A 68 0.78 -1.11 7.18
C SER A 68 0.18 0.09 6.44
N ASN A 69 0.86 0.60 5.41
CA ASN A 69 0.35 1.70 4.61
C ASN A 69 -0.84 1.28 3.73
N ALA A 70 -0.86 0.06 3.19
CA ALA A 70 -2.03 -0.46 2.48
C ALA A 70 -3.28 -0.48 3.39
N ALA A 71 -3.13 -1.00 4.62
CA ALA A 71 -4.21 -0.99 5.61
C ALA A 71 -4.65 0.45 5.94
N GLN A 72 -3.70 1.34 6.18
CA GLN A 72 -4.01 2.76 6.44
C GLN A 72 -4.68 3.46 5.27
N PHE A 73 -4.25 3.22 4.03
CA PHE A 73 -4.85 3.84 2.85
C PHE A 73 -6.28 3.36 2.64
N SER A 74 -6.59 2.10 2.93
CA SER A 74 -7.98 1.63 2.92
C SER A 74 -8.86 2.38 3.93
N GLN A 75 -8.31 2.78 5.07
CA GLN A 75 -9.05 3.47 6.15
C GLN A 75 -9.11 4.99 5.97
N LEU A 76 -7.99 5.62 5.61
CA LEU A 76 -7.82 7.07 5.54
C LEU A 76 -8.20 7.64 4.17
N LEU A 77 -7.91 6.91 3.09
CA LEU A 77 -8.16 7.33 1.72
C LEU A 77 -9.37 6.63 1.11
N ASN A 78 -10.08 5.79 1.89
CA ASN A 78 -11.16 4.93 1.42
C ASN A 78 -10.75 4.11 0.17
N ALA A 79 -9.47 3.70 0.13
CA ALA A 79 -8.92 3.02 -1.03
C ALA A 79 -9.40 1.58 -1.16
N THR A 80 -9.76 1.18 -2.38
CA THR A 80 -10.05 -0.22 -2.71
C THR A 80 -8.75 -0.98 -2.92
N LEU A 81 -8.51 -2.00 -2.09
CA LEU A 81 -7.38 -2.91 -2.22
C LEU A 81 -7.66 -3.94 -3.31
N VAL A 82 -6.75 -4.04 -4.27
CA VAL A 82 -6.86 -4.92 -5.45
C VAL A 82 -5.60 -5.77 -5.55
N GLY A 83 -5.75 -7.07 -5.84
CA GLY A 83 -4.63 -7.96 -6.10
C GLY A 83 -4.66 -9.22 -5.25
N GLU A 84 -3.60 -9.49 -4.51
CA GLU A 84 -3.45 -10.70 -3.68
C GLU A 84 -3.22 -10.37 -2.19
N PRO A 85 -3.45 -11.32 -1.26
CA PRO A 85 -3.22 -11.08 0.16
C PRO A 85 -1.77 -10.69 0.45
N THR A 86 -1.57 -9.75 1.39
CA THR A 86 -0.24 -9.26 1.76
C THR A 86 0.63 -10.31 2.43
N GLY A 87 1.95 -10.13 2.38
CA GLY A 87 2.92 -11.00 3.04
C GLY A 87 3.02 -10.83 4.57
N ALA A 88 2.20 -9.95 5.16
CA ALA A 88 2.25 -9.63 6.59
C ALA A 88 0.85 -9.53 7.20
N LYS A 89 0.74 -9.91 8.46
CA LYS A 89 -0.47 -9.74 9.26
C LYS A 89 -0.73 -8.25 9.58
N PRO A 90 -1.98 -7.77 9.46
CA PRO A 90 -2.34 -6.38 9.76
C PRO A 90 -2.26 -6.04 11.25
N SER A 91 -2.27 -7.05 12.14
CA SER A 91 -2.18 -6.83 13.58
C SER A 91 -1.03 -7.66 14.18
N GLY A 92 -0.03 -6.99 14.74
CA GLY A 92 1.14 -7.62 15.34
C GLY A 92 2.35 -6.72 15.55
N TYR A 93 3.42 -7.32 16.08
CA TYR A 93 4.69 -6.63 16.28
C TYR A 93 5.41 -6.34 14.95
N GLN A 94 5.76 -5.09 14.75
CA GLN A 94 6.47 -4.55 13.60
C GLN A 94 7.45 -3.44 14.04
N ASP A 95 7.92 -2.65 13.08
CA ASP A 95 8.94 -1.61 13.23
C ASP A 95 10.28 -2.16 13.74
N MET A 96 11.22 -2.31 12.80
CA MET A 96 12.51 -2.92 13.05
C MET A 96 13.37 -2.07 13.98
N GLY A 97 13.80 -2.66 15.08
CA GLY A 97 14.94 -2.25 15.88
C GLY A 97 16.13 -3.16 15.60
N GLN A 98 17.34 -2.65 15.86
CA GLN A 98 18.55 -3.44 15.74
C GLN A 98 19.59 -3.06 16.78
N PHE A 99 20.44 -4.01 17.14
CA PHE A 99 21.63 -3.78 17.96
C PHE A 99 22.73 -4.78 17.57
N ILE A 100 23.98 -4.45 17.91
CA ILE A 100 25.15 -5.28 17.60
C ILE A 100 25.65 -5.96 18.88
N LEU A 101 25.88 -7.27 18.82
CA LEU A 101 26.41 -8.03 19.95
C LEU A 101 27.87 -7.65 20.26
N PRO A 102 28.23 -7.46 21.54
CA PRO A 102 29.53 -6.89 21.92
C PRO A 102 30.72 -7.78 21.56
N ASN A 103 30.55 -9.11 21.61
CA ASN A 103 31.64 -10.07 21.41
C ASN A 103 31.68 -10.63 19.98
N SER A 104 30.55 -11.12 19.46
CA SER A 104 30.49 -11.75 18.13
C SER A 104 30.34 -10.77 16.97
N LYS A 105 29.95 -9.52 17.26
CA LYS A 105 29.63 -8.48 16.27
C LYS A 105 28.47 -8.82 15.33
N LEU A 106 27.67 -9.84 15.66
CA LEU A 106 26.44 -10.14 14.91
C LEU A 106 25.40 -9.03 15.14
N GLU A 107 24.70 -8.68 14.08
CA GLU A 107 23.51 -7.82 14.13
C GLU A 107 22.29 -8.65 14.51
N VAL A 108 21.53 -8.15 15.49
CA VAL A 108 20.25 -8.72 15.90
C VAL A 108 19.16 -7.72 15.56
N THR A 109 18.16 -8.16 14.80
CA THR A 109 16.96 -7.38 14.53
C THR A 109 15.78 -7.90 15.35
N TYR A 110 14.88 -7.00 15.72
CA TYR A 110 13.68 -7.31 16.49
C TYR A 110 12.56 -6.30 16.20
N SER A 111 11.32 -6.68 16.46
CA SER A 111 10.17 -5.78 16.28
C SER A 111 9.92 -4.96 17.56
N LYS A 112 9.80 -3.64 17.44
CA LYS A 112 9.69 -2.72 18.59
C LYS A 112 8.25 -2.39 19.00
N ARG A 113 7.30 -2.37 18.07
CA ARG A 113 5.95 -1.81 18.29
C ARG A 113 4.86 -2.75 17.82
N HIS A 114 3.77 -2.86 18.59
CA HIS A 114 2.58 -3.61 18.17
C HIS A 114 1.64 -2.68 17.40
N TYR A 115 1.39 -3.01 16.13
CA TYR A 115 0.41 -2.34 15.28
C TYR A 115 -0.89 -3.12 15.28
N HIS A 116 -2.02 -2.43 15.15
CA HIS A 116 -3.36 -3.03 15.15
C HIS A 116 -4.23 -2.31 14.12
N PHE A 117 -4.33 -2.90 12.92
CA PHE A 117 -5.10 -2.32 11.81
C PHE A 117 -6.41 -3.06 11.53
N ASP A 118 -6.58 -4.29 12.04
CA ASP A 118 -7.79 -5.09 11.91
C ASP A 118 -8.07 -5.82 13.24
N ASP A 119 -9.33 -5.86 13.66
CA ASP A 119 -9.81 -6.57 14.85
C ASP A 119 -9.96 -8.08 14.60
N ASN A 120 -10.07 -8.47 13.34
CA ASN A 120 -10.08 -9.86 12.95
C ASN A 120 -8.62 -10.35 12.98
N GLU A 121 -8.33 -11.43 13.71
CA GLU A 121 -6.99 -12.07 13.79
C GLU A 121 -6.57 -12.71 12.45
N ARG A 122 -6.61 -11.94 11.36
CA ARG A 122 -6.27 -12.37 10.01
C ARG A 122 -4.76 -12.52 9.90
N ASN A 123 -4.35 -13.53 9.14
CA ASN A 123 -2.96 -13.82 8.86
C ASN A 123 -2.34 -12.91 7.78
N ALA A 124 -3.17 -12.20 7.01
CA ALA A 124 -2.79 -11.25 5.97
C ALA A 124 -3.84 -10.13 5.85
N LEU A 125 -3.48 -9.03 5.21
CA LEU A 125 -4.43 -8.05 4.73
C LEU A 125 -4.95 -8.55 3.37
N TYR A 126 -6.23 -8.88 3.30
CA TYR A 126 -6.86 -9.40 2.09
C TYR A 126 -7.40 -8.25 1.23
N PRO A 127 -7.27 -8.33 -0.11
CA PRO A 127 -7.84 -7.34 -1.00
C PRO A 127 -9.38 -7.40 -0.97
N GLN A 128 -10.05 -6.27 -1.22
CA GLN A 128 -11.49 -6.29 -1.50
C GLN A 128 -11.78 -6.92 -2.86
N VAL A 129 -10.84 -6.78 -3.80
CA VAL A 129 -10.93 -7.36 -5.15
C VAL A 129 -9.75 -8.30 -5.37
N HIS A 130 -10.00 -9.60 -5.19
CA HIS A 130 -8.97 -10.64 -5.33
C HIS A 130 -8.74 -10.99 -6.80
N ILE A 131 -7.52 -10.72 -7.28
CA ILE A 131 -7.08 -11.00 -8.65
C ILE A 131 -5.64 -11.51 -8.56
N GLU A 132 -5.44 -12.79 -8.86
CA GLU A 132 -4.12 -13.43 -8.80
C GLU A 132 -3.27 -13.07 -10.01
N HIS A 133 -1.95 -13.01 -9.83
CA HIS A 133 -1.03 -13.00 -10.96
C HIS A 133 -1.18 -14.29 -11.79
N SER A 134 -1.22 -14.14 -13.11
CA SER A 134 -1.18 -15.26 -14.05
C SER A 134 0.17 -15.28 -14.76
N ILE A 135 0.82 -16.45 -14.77
CA ILE A 135 2.07 -16.63 -15.52
C ILE A 135 1.85 -16.44 -17.03
N GLU A 136 0.67 -16.77 -17.54
CA GLU A 136 0.26 -16.52 -18.92
C GLU A 136 0.17 -15.01 -19.19
N ASN A 137 -0.47 -14.26 -18.30
CA ASN A 137 -0.55 -12.79 -18.41
C ASN A 137 0.82 -12.14 -18.29
N TYR A 138 1.66 -12.59 -17.35
CA TYR A 138 3.03 -12.12 -17.19
C TYR A 138 3.85 -12.32 -18.47
N LYS A 139 3.82 -13.53 -19.06
CA LYS A 139 4.49 -13.83 -20.34
C LYS A 139 3.96 -12.98 -21.50
N ALA A 140 2.69 -12.58 -21.44
CA ALA A 140 2.06 -11.72 -22.44
C ALA A 140 2.20 -10.21 -22.14
N SER A 141 2.97 -9.83 -21.11
CA SER A 141 3.10 -8.43 -20.63
C SER A 141 1.74 -7.77 -20.33
N LYS A 142 0.81 -8.55 -19.78
CA LYS A 142 -0.50 -8.09 -19.33
C LYS A 142 -0.54 -8.03 -17.82
N ASP A 143 -0.92 -6.87 -17.30
CA ASP A 143 -1.22 -6.68 -15.88
C ASP A 143 -2.72 -6.76 -15.68
N ASN A 144 -3.20 -7.92 -15.25
CA ASN A 144 -4.64 -8.17 -15.08
C ASN A 144 -5.25 -7.41 -13.89
N GLN A 145 -4.46 -7.11 -12.87
CA GLN A 145 -4.93 -6.32 -11.72
C GLN A 145 -5.11 -4.86 -12.12
N LEU A 146 -4.13 -4.27 -12.82
CA LEU A 146 -4.22 -2.91 -13.34
C LEU A 146 -5.33 -2.80 -14.41
N GLN A 147 -5.44 -3.77 -15.33
CA GLN A 147 -6.51 -3.78 -16.34
C GLN A 147 -7.90 -3.79 -15.72
N TRP A 148 -8.08 -4.52 -14.62
CA TRP A 148 -9.35 -4.51 -13.89
C TRP A 148 -9.66 -3.12 -13.34
N ILE A 149 -8.69 -2.46 -12.69
CA ILE A 149 -8.88 -1.09 -12.16
C ILE A 149 -9.24 -0.12 -13.28
N LEU A 150 -8.52 -0.16 -14.41
CA LEU A 150 -8.80 0.73 -15.54
C LEU A 150 -10.21 0.47 -16.11
N SER A 151 -10.63 -0.79 -16.19
CA SER A 151 -11.98 -1.16 -16.64
C SER A 151 -13.07 -0.68 -15.67
N ASP A 152 -12.81 -0.73 -14.36
CA ASP A 152 -13.72 -0.23 -13.32
C ASP A 152 -13.83 1.31 -13.35
N ILE A 153 -12.74 2.01 -13.66
CA ILE A 153 -12.75 3.46 -13.88
C ILE A 153 -13.56 3.84 -15.13
N GLU A 154 -13.40 3.12 -16.25
CA GLU A 154 -14.09 3.40 -17.51
C GLU A 154 -15.62 3.18 -17.46
N GLN A 155 -16.10 2.37 -16.51
CA GLN A 155 -17.53 2.04 -16.38
C GLN A 155 -18.33 3.04 -15.54
N ARG A 156 -17.69 4.07 -14.98
CA ARG A 156 -18.29 5.10 -14.13
C ARG A 156 -18.52 6.40 -14.89
#